data_AF-G0VE46-F1
#
_entry.id   AF-G0VE46-F1
#
_cell.length_a   1.000
_cell.length_b   1.000
_cell.length_c   1.000
_cell.angle_alpha   90.00
_cell.angle_beta   90.00
_cell.angle_gamma   90.00
#
_symmetry.space_group_name_H-M   'P 1'
#
loop_
_entity.id
_entity.type
_entity.pdbx_description
1 polymer ?
#
loop_
_entity_poly.entity_id
_entity_poly.type
_entity_poly.pdbx_seq_one_letter_code
_entity_poly.pdbx_strand_id
1 'polypeptide(L)'
;MSTYIRGPVCGVDNCPSRLWRVINGRRTCQYGHVMEGDVEFNDDDDNVNVMSTMTRRMNLTTNAVGSFQSNLSMSQLQESQTSKHQSKKLYGQDANLLFLKAFQLILRKQCSTLINDFGFPTLFTDVVKLIWMKYLESIDRDNRKLVSNEFSDGEIGGDTEVDVPINDHTEHKVRKLGLHMSSTIAMLYMASVHLGLPVYMNDFIQWISTTKLLYFKATEVLPKQWRKLLPNHYLGILEGGSPPNEIQLLNKVTSLSRRIQFNTVFNSILNYRGLVLKLVLAIPLPPEFYIYTLELIELLDDGSNFHIIERETRNFTQYHFYAELRTISYFILTVRWILMADKGNRYSNRWIVALLQQSQADSVADCSEVTLDENVKNSLYPENKDSFEWSERETLDYLDWIEKSFLSKQGKGPSETDDNLSVDYRIARRKLHQILPIQSEKYLIPPRSKTRQTFIEELQEKYAQIQDTLIQESHDPPKDNGLESIQRPILIAQLGELLTKNISTNFVVPLERLSFCLKKIEKHCIEEFTVRQ
;
A
#
# COMPACT_ATOMS: atom_id res chain seq x y z
N MET A 1 -61.02 -40.08 -16.27
CA MET A 1 -60.36 -41.39 -16.15
C MET A 1 -59.47 -41.34 -14.92
N SER A 2 -59.65 -42.23 -13.95
CA SER A 2 -58.86 -42.23 -12.71
C SER A 2 -57.39 -42.52 -13.01
N THR A 3 -56.50 -41.68 -12.46
CA THR A 3 -55.04 -41.80 -12.63
C THR A 3 -54.50 -42.89 -11.70
N TYR A 4 -53.50 -43.64 -12.15
CA TYR A 4 -52.82 -44.64 -11.32
C TYR A 4 -51.78 -43.97 -10.42
N ILE A 5 -51.78 -44.34 -9.14
CA ILE A 5 -50.78 -43.97 -8.14
C ILE A 5 -49.88 -45.17 -7.81
N ARG A 6 -48.59 -44.91 -7.52
CA ARG A 6 -47.66 -45.96 -7.09
C ARG A 6 -47.83 -46.23 -5.60
N GLY A 7 -48.06 -47.48 -5.23
CA GLY A 7 -48.22 -47.95 -3.86
C GLY A 7 -47.46 -49.26 -3.60
N PRO A 8 -47.78 -49.98 -2.52
CA PRO A 8 -47.19 -51.29 -2.22
C PRO A 8 -47.52 -52.33 -3.29
N VAL A 9 -46.85 -53.48 -3.29
CA VAL A 9 -47.11 -54.56 -4.24
C VAL A 9 -48.44 -55.24 -3.91
N CYS A 10 -49.25 -55.55 -4.92
CA CYS A 10 -50.58 -56.17 -4.75
C CYS A 10 -50.56 -57.53 -4.06
N GLY A 11 -49.61 -58.42 -4.39
CA GLY A 11 -49.39 -59.67 -3.67
C GLY A 11 -50.46 -60.76 -3.84
N VAL A 12 -51.71 -60.39 -4.17
CA VAL A 12 -52.80 -61.33 -4.51
C VAL A 12 -52.43 -62.09 -5.78
N ASP A 13 -52.48 -63.42 -5.72
CA ASP A 13 -52.10 -64.34 -6.81
C ASP A 13 -50.72 -64.03 -7.42
N ASN A 14 -49.75 -63.67 -6.57
CA ASN A 14 -48.38 -63.32 -6.97
C ASN A 14 -48.31 -62.15 -7.98
N CYS A 15 -49.28 -61.24 -7.95
CA CYS A 15 -49.32 -60.08 -8.84
C CYS A 15 -48.22 -59.05 -8.48
N PRO A 16 -47.30 -58.71 -9.40
CA PRO A 16 -46.17 -57.82 -9.14
C PRO A 16 -46.52 -56.32 -9.26
N SER A 17 -47.78 -55.99 -9.53
CA SER A 17 -48.18 -54.60 -9.77
C SER A 17 -48.05 -53.74 -8.51
N ARG A 18 -47.57 -52.52 -8.72
CA ARG A 18 -47.49 -51.43 -7.73
C ARG A 18 -48.40 -50.25 -8.08
N LEU A 19 -49.21 -50.39 -9.14
CA LEU A 19 -50.07 -49.34 -9.66
C LEU A 19 -51.49 -49.56 -9.17
N TRP A 20 -52.01 -48.56 -8.46
CA TRP A 20 -53.32 -48.58 -7.83
C TRP A 20 -54.18 -47.43 -8.34
N ARG A 21 -55.48 -47.66 -8.50
CA ARG A 21 -56.47 -46.62 -8.76
C ARG A 21 -57.65 -46.80 -7.81
N VAL A 22 -58.30 -45.71 -7.43
CA VAL A 22 -59.51 -45.78 -6.60
C VAL A 22 -60.72 -45.91 -7.52
N ILE A 23 -61.53 -46.94 -7.28
CA ILE A 23 -62.85 -47.13 -7.91
C ILE A 23 -63.85 -47.37 -6.78
N ASN A 24 -64.87 -46.52 -6.67
CA ASN A 24 -65.93 -46.63 -5.66
C ASN A 24 -65.38 -46.76 -4.22
N GLY A 25 -64.39 -45.94 -3.84
CA GLY A 25 -63.78 -45.93 -2.51
C GLY A 25 -62.88 -47.14 -2.18
N ARG A 26 -62.54 -47.96 -3.18
CA ARG A 26 -61.61 -49.10 -3.01
C ARG A 26 -60.43 -49.00 -3.96
N ARG A 27 -59.20 -49.25 -3.46
CA ARG A 27 -58.00 -49.32 -4.30
C ARG A 27 -57.96 -50.64 -5.08
N THR A 28 -57.94 -50.52 -6.40
CA THR A 28 -57.79 -51.62 -7.36
C THR A 28 -56.48 -51.52 -8.11
N CYS A 29 -55.81 -52.65 -8.22
CA CYS A 29 -54.58 -52.82 -8.99
C CYS A 29 -54.85 -52.67 -10.51
N GLN A 30 -53.82 -52.37 -11.31
CA GLN A 30 -53.88 -52.38 -12.79
C GLN A 30 -54.51 -53.66 -13.38
N TYR A 31 -54.29 -54.82 -12.75
CA TYR A 31 -54.84 -56.12 -13.17
C TYR A 31 -56.22 -56.46 -12.57
N GLY A 32 -56.84 -55.54 -11.81
CA GLY A 32 -58.21 -55.69 -11.32
C GLY A 32 -58.38 -56.28 -9.90
N HIS A 33 -57.29 -56.62 -9.21
CA HIS A 33 -57.35 -57.08 -7.82
C HIS A 33 -57.66 -55.92 -6.87
N VAL A 34 -58.50 -56.17 -5.86
CA VAL A 34 -58.89 -55.19 -4.84
C VAL A 34 -57.96 -55.33 -3.64
N MET A 35 -57.47 -54.21 -3.10
CA MET A 35 -56.69 -54.21 -1.85
C MET A 35 -57.64 -54.40 -0.66
N GLU A 36 -57.44 -55.44 0.14
CA GLU A 36 -58.19 -55.66 1.38
C GLU A 36 -57.62 -54.81 2.52
N GLY A 37 -58.49 -54.23 3.35
CA GLY A 37 -58.10 -53.47 4.54
C GLY A 37 -57.67 -52.01 4.31
N ASP A 38 -57.73 -51.51 3.08
CA ASP A 38 -57.47 -50.10 2.78
C ASP A 38 -58.70 -49.25 3.12
N VAL A 39 -58.58 -48.42 4.15
CA VAL A 39 -59.61 -47.47 4.58
C VAL A 39 -59.19 -46.08 4.11
N GLU A 40 -60.02 -45.47 3.26
CA GLU A 40 -59.85 -44.08 2.86
C GLU A 40 -60.31 -43.17 4.01
N PHE A 41 -59.35 -42.53 4.67
CA PHE A 41 -59.66 -41.44 5.60
C PHE A 41 -59.89 -40.18 4.77
N ASN A 42 -61.17 -39.82 4.60
CA ASN A 42 -61.56 -38.54 4.04
C ASN A 42 -62.06 -37.67 5.20
N ASP A 43 -61.28 -36.67 5.61
CA ASP A 43 -61.75 -35.65 6.56
C ASP A 43 -62.61 -34.64 5.78
N ASP A 44 -63.86 -35.01 5.50
CA ASP A 44 -64.87 -34.09 4.93
C ASP A 44 -65.34 -33.14 6.05
N ASP A 45 -64.63 -32.01 6.18
CA ASP A 45 -64.78 -31.03 7.24
C ASP A 45 -65.81 -29.93 6.89
N ASP A 46 -67.08 -30.30 6.70
CA ASP A 46 -68.15 -29.33 6.39
C ASP A 46 -68.83 -28.74 7.64
N ASN A 47 -68.26 -28.89 8.85
CA ASN A 47 -68.81 -28.25 10.04
C ASN A 47 -67.79 -27.85 11.12
N VAL A 48 -66.73 -27.16 10.73
CA VAL A 48 -65.66 -26.71 11.63
C VAL A 48 -65.83 -25.24 12.05
N ASN A 49 -66.82 -24.95 12.91
CA ASN A 49 -66.93 -23.65 13.57
C ASN A 49 -66.20 -23.59 14.93
N VAL A 50 -65.19 -24.46 15.16
CA VAL A 50 -64.40 -24.45 16.38
C VAL A 50 -62.91 -24.54 16.06
N MET A 51 -62.28 -23.38 16.27
CA MET A 51 -60.86 -23.12 16.37
C MET A 51 -60.12 -24.15 17.24
N SER A 52 -59.37 -25.06 16.62
CA SER A 52 -58.30 -25.81 17.29
C SER A 52 -56.95 -25.24 16.91
N THR A 53 -56.25 -24.69 17.90
CA THR A 53 -54.90 -24.14 17.76
C THR A 53 -53.91 -25.27 17.46
N MET A 54 -53.42 -25.33 16.22
CA MET A 54 -52.45 -26.32 15.76
C MET A 54 -51.13 -26.18 16.55
N THR A 55 -50.77 -27.20 17.35
CA THR A 55 -49.56 -27.21 18.17
C THR A 55 -48.46 -28.05 17.52
N ARG A 56 -47.24 -27.46 17.46
CA ARG A 56 -45.96 -28.02 16.97
C ARG A 56 -45.93 -28.40 15.47
N ARG A 57 -45.20 -27.61 14.67
CA ARG A 57 -44.92 -27.89 13.25
C ARG A 57 -44.03 -29.14 13.12
N MET A 58 -44.64 -30.29 12.85
CA MET A 58 -43.93 -31.48 12.37
C MET A 58 -44.01 -31.50 10.84
N ASN A 59 -42.87 -31.51 10.15
CA ASN A 59 -42.81 -31.60 8.68
C ASN A 59 -42.98 -33.06 8.22
N LEU A 60 -44.11 -33.68 8.53
CA LEU A 60 -44.52 -34.95 7.91
C LEU A 60 -45.50 -34.61 6.79
N THR A 61 -45.12 -34.92 5.55
CA THR A 61 -46.03 -34.83 4.41
C THR A 61 -46.56 -36.22 4.09
N THR A 62 -47.87 -36.36 3.89
CA THR A 62 -48.47 -37.59 3.39
C THR A 62 -48.36 -37.61 1.86
N ASN A 63 -47.92 -38.73 1.29
CA ASN A 63 -48.14 -38.98 -0.14
C ASN A 63 -49.60 -39.37 -0.38
N ALA A 64 -50.05 -39.42 -1.64
CA ALA A 64 -51.41 -39.79 -2.08
C ALA A 64 -51.94 -41.17 -1.60
N VAL A 65 -51.15 -41.88 -0.78
CA VAL A 65 -51.42 -43.21 -0.23
C VAL A 65 -51.64 -43.17 1.30
N GLY A 66 -51.54 -42.00 1.95
CA GLY A 66 -51.82 -41.82 3.38
C GLY A 66 -50.70 -42.25 4.34
N SER A 67 -49.52 -42.59 3.84
CA SER A 67 -48.37 -43.00 4.66
C SER A 67 -47.41 -41.83 4.92
N PHE A 68 -46.98 -41.66 6.17
CA PHE A 68 -46.03 -40.63 6.58
C PHE A 68 -44.59 -41.04 6.22
N GLN A 69 -43.87 -40.19 5.49
CA GLN A 69 -42.41 -40.32 5.31
C GLN A 69 -41.72 -39.01 5.70
N SER A 70 -40.51 -39.12 6.23
CA SER A 70 -39.61 -37.98 6.47
C SER A 70 -39.08 -37.47 5.12
N ASN A 71 -39.18 -36.16 4.89
CA ASN A 71 -38.63 -35.52 3.70
C ASN A 71 -37.10 -35.68 3.68
N LEU A 72 -36.58 -36.60 2.85
CA LEU A 72 -35.16 -36.62 2.48
C LEU A 72 -34.89 -35.46 1.52
N SER A 73 -34.75 -34.24 2.08
CA SER A 73 -34.34 -33.04 1.35
C SER A 73 -32.85 -33.12 0.97
N MET A 74 -32.51 -34.00 0.02
CA MET A 74 -31.14 -34.12 -0.51
C MET A 74 -30.77 -32.97 -1.46
N SER A 75 -31.75 -32.29 -2.05
CA SER A 75 -31.54 -31.19 -2.99
C SER A 75 -31.05 -29.90 -2.31
N GLN A 76 -31.56 -29.55 -1.13
CA GLN A 76 -31.11 -28.34 -0.41
C GLN A 76 -29.65 -28.43 0.09
N LEU A 77 -29.15 -29.64 0.35
CA LEU A 77 -27.76 -29.86 0.77
C LEU A 77 -26.78 -29.76 -0.41
N GLN A 78 -27.13 -30.28 -1.59
CA GLN A 78 -26.23 -30.23 -2.75
C GLN A 78 -26.12 -28.85 -3.40
N GLU A 79 -27.21 -28.10 -3.49
CA GLU A 79 -27.23 -26.79 -4.16
C GLU A 79 -26.55 -25.70 -3.31
N SER A 80 -26.68 -25.81 -1.98
CA SER A 80 -25.99 -24.91 -1.04
C SER A 80 -24.50 -25.24 -0.88
N GLN A 81 -24.07 -26.50 -1.08
CA GLN A 81 -22.66 -26.88 -0.99
C GLN A 81 -21.88 -26.60 -2.28
N THR A 82 -22.47 -26.84 -3.46
CA THR A 82 -21.80 -26.63 -4.76
C THR A 82 -21.63 -25.16 -5.12
N SER A 83 -22.63 -24.31 -4.85
CA SER A 83 -22.56 -22.86 -5.08
C SER A 83 -21.65 -22.11 -4.09
N LYS A 84 -21.60 -22.55 -2.82
CA LYS A 84 -20.68 -22.00 -1.80
C LYS A 84 -19.24 -22.47 -1.97
N HIS A 85 -18.99 -23.60 -2.65
CA HIS A 85 -17.63 -24.11 -2.84
C HIS A 85 -16.79 -23.25 -3.79
N GLN A 86 -17.39 -22.52 -4.74
CA GLN A 86 -16.67 -21.64 -5.66
C GLN A 86 -16.17 -20.34 -5.01
N SER A 87 -16.70 -19.97 -3.84
CA SER A 87 -16.37 -18.75 -3.10
C SER A 87 -15.72 -19.02 -1.74
N LYS A 88 -15.32 -20.25 -1.47
CA LYS A 88 -14.64 -20.58 -0.21
C LYS A 88 -13.26 -19.94 -0.21
N LYS A 89 -13.07 -19.00 0.71
CA LYS A 89 -11.76 -18.38 0.96
C LYS A 89 -10.74 -19.48 1.28
N LEU A 90 -9.57 -19.42 0.66
CA LEU A 90 -8.46 -20.31 0.95
C LEU A 90 -7.85 -19.91 2.29
N TYR A 91 -7.42 -20.89 3.09
CA TYR A 91 -6.74 -20.66 4.36
C TYR A 91 -5.44 -21.47 4.44
N GLY A 92 -4.52 -21.07 5.31
CA GLY A 92 -3.27 -21.80 5.53
C GLY A 92 -2.24 -21.65 4.40
N GLN A 93 -1.58 -22.75 4.04
CA GLN A 93 -0.45 -22.75 3.11
C GLN A 93 -0.87 -22.38 1.67
N ASP A 94 -2.04 -22.83 1.22
CA ASP A 94 -2.56 -22.50 -0.11
C ASP A 94 -2.87 -21.00 -0.23
N ALA A 95 -3.38 -20.40 0.84
CA ALA A 95 -3.58 -18.95 0.90
C ALA A 95 -2.26 -18.18 0.85
N ASN A 96 -1.21 -18.69 1.51
CA ASN A 96 0.13 -18.10 1.49
C ASN A 96 0.73 -18.17 0.09
N LEU A 97 0.59 -19.29 -0.62
CA LEU A 97 1.04 -19.43 -2.01
C LEU A 97 0.28 -18.50 -2.95
N LEU A 98 -1.05 -18.40 -2.80
CA LEU A 98 -1.84 -17.47 -3.62
C LEU A 98 -1.46 -16.01 -3.32
N PHE A 99 -1.20 -15.68 -2.06
CA PHE A 99 -0.72 -14.37 -1.65
C PHE A 99 0.66 -14.03 -2.26
N LEU A 100 1.61 -14.97 -2.26
CA LEU A 100 2.91 -14.79 -2.93
C LEU A 100 2.75 -14.59 -4.44
N LYS A 101 1.86 -15.34 -5.10
CA LYS A 101 1.54 -15.16 -6.53
C LYS A 101 0.91 -13.80 -6.81
N ALA A 102 0.00 -13.35 -5.95
CA ALA A 102 -0.61 -12.03 -6.04
C ALA A 102 0.43 -10.91 -5.87
N PHE A 103 1.33 -11.05 -4.89
CA PHE A 103 2.43 -10.11 -4.64
C PHE A 103 3.39 -10.03 -5.84
N GLN A 104 3.73 -11.17 -6.45
CA GLN A 104 4.55 -11.21 -7.66
C GLN A 104 3.90 -10.49 -8.84
N LEU A 105 2.58 -10.63 -9.00
CA LEU A 105 1.85 -9.94 -10.08
C LEU A 105 1.89 -8.42 -9.90
N ILE A 106 1.72 -7.94 -8.66
CA ILE A 106 1.80 -6.53 -8.31
C ILE A 106 3.20 -5.99 -8.59
N LEU A 107 4.24 -6.69 -8.12
CA LEU A 107 5.64 -6.31 -8.34
C LEU A 107 5.98 -6.25 -9.83
N ARG A 108 5.51 -7.22 -10.62
CA ARG A 108 5.67 -7.22 -12.09
C ARG A 108 5.02 -6.00 -12.73
N LYS A 109 3.82 -5.62 -12.28
CA LYS A 109 3.12 -4.44 -12.82
C LYS A 109 3.85 -3.15 -12.47
N GLN A 110 4.33 -3.01 -11.23
CA GLN A 110 5.17 -1.88 -10.79
C GLN A 110 6.46 -1.77 -11.61
N CYS A 111 7.13 -2.89 -11.90
CA CYS A 111 8.32 -2.88 -12.76
C CYS A 111 7.99 -2.43 -14.18
N SER A 112 6.88 -2.91 -14.75
CA SER A 112 6.43 -2.51 -16.08
C SER A 112 6.09 -1.03 -16.16
N THR A 113 5.49 -0.44 -15.13
CA THR A 113 5.25 1.02 -15.07
C THR A 113 6.55 1.79 -14.95
N LEU A 114 7.53 1.32 -14.17
CA LEU A 114 8.85 1.96 -14.07
C LEU A 114 9.62 1.97 -15.41
N ILE A 115 9.51 0.90 -16.19
CA ILE A 115 10.17 0.81 -17.50
C ILE A 115 9.46 1.68 -18.54
N ASN A 116 8.13 1.59 -18.61
CA ASN A 116 7.35 2.28 -19.64
C ASN A 116 7.21 3.78 -19.39
N ASP A 117 6.93 4.17 -18.14
CA ASP A 117 6.56 5.55 -17.79
C ASP A 117 7.78 6.35 -17.31
N PHE A 118 8.73 5.71 -16.62
CA PHE A 118 9.92 6.37 -16.06
C PHE A 118 11.22 6.07 -16.83
N GLY A 119 11.17 5.28 -17.90
CA GLY A 119 12.32 5.01 -18.78
C GLY A 119 13.44 4.19 -18.15
N PHE A 120 13.13 3.34 -17.15
CA PHE A 120 14.13 2.48 -16.52
C PHE A 120 14.68 1.44 -17.50
N PRO A 121 15.96 1.03 -17.36
CA PRO A 121 16.55 0.00 -18.22
C PRO A 121 15.83 -1.34 -18.05
N THR A 122 15.75 -2.12 -19.13
CA THR A 122 15.09 -3.45 -19.13
C THR A 122 15.72 -4.42 -18.14
N LEU A 123 17.04 -4.28 -17.90
CA LEU A 123 17.81 -5.02 -16.88
C LEU A 123 17.24 -4.89 -15.46
N PHE A 124 16.49 -3.81 -15.17
CA PHE A 124 15.85 -3.60 -13.88
C PHE A 124 14.89 -4.75 -13.53
N THR A 125 14.15 -5.29 -14.50
CA THR A 125 13.23 -6.42 -14.25
C THR A 125 13.98 -7.67 -13.81
N ASP A 126 15.15 -7.92 -14.39
CA ASP A 126 15.96 -9.09 -14.08
C ASP A 126 16.58 -8.98 -12.68
N VAL A 127 17.08 -7.80 -12.31
CA VAL A 127 17.60 -7.53 -10.96
C VAL A 127 16.50 -7.71 -9.90
N VAL A 128 15.32 -7.11 -10.12
CA VAL A 128 14.17 -7.29 -9.19
C VAL A 128 13.77 -8.76 -9.09
N LYS A 129 13.79 -9.50 -10.20
CA LYS A 129 13.50 -10.93 -10.21
C LYS A 129 14.54 -11.71 -9.39
N LEU A 130 15.83 -11.39 -9.49
CA LEU A 130 16.89 -12.01 -8.68
C LEU A 130 16.69 -11.74 -7.19
N ILE A 131 16.39 -10.49 -6.81
CA ILE A 131 16.09 -10.09 -5.43
C ILE A 131 14.87 -10.85 -4.90
N TRP A 132 13.80 -10.97 -5.70
CA TRP A 132 12.60 -11.72 -5.35
C TRP A 132 12.87 -13.22 -5.19
N MET A 133 13.66 -13.83 -6.08
CA MET A 133 14.03 -15.25 -5.99
C MET A 133 14.84 -15.53 -4.74
N LYS A 134 15.81 -14.66 -4.39
CA LYS A 134 16.58 -14.77 -3.14
C LYS A 134 15.70 -14.61 -1.90
N TYR A 135 14.69 -13.74 -1.97
CA TYR A 135 13.72 -13.60 -0.89
C TYR A 135 12.87 -14.87 -0.73
N LEU A 136 12.40 -15.47 -1.81
CA LEU A 136 11.68 -16.75 -1.79
C LEU A 136 12.56 -17.90 -1.27
N GLU A 137 13.85 -17.92 -1.64
CA GLU A 137 14.83 -18.88 -1.11
C GLU A 137 14.97 -18.74 0.42
N SER A 138 14.99 -17.51 0.95
CA SER A 138 14.98 -17.29 2.40
C SER A 138 13.71 -17.82 3.06
N ILE A 139 12.53 -17.65 2.44
CA ILE A 139 11.28 -18.18 2.98
C ILE A 139 11.28 -19.71 2.99
N ASP A 140 11.76 -20.34 1.91
CA ASP A 140 11.83 -21.80 1.84
C ASP A 140 12.80 -22.37 2.87
N ARG A 141 13.97 -21.73 3.06
CA ARG A 141 14.92 -22.09 4.12
C ARG A 141 14.30 -22.00 5.52
N ASP A 142 13.55 -20.94 5.80
CA ASP A 142 12.84 -20.79 7.08
C ASP A 142 11.79 -21.90 7.26
N ASN A 143 11.06 -22.27 6.20
CA ASN A 143 10.12 -23.40 6.24
C ASN A 143 10.82 -24.73 6.51
N ARG A 144 11.96 -25.01 5.88
CA ARG A 144 12.73 -26.26 6.08
C ARG A 144 13.27 -26.39 7.50
N LYS A 145 13.77 -25.29 8.09
CA LYS A 145 14.27 -25.24 9.48
C LYS A 145 13.19 -25.55 10.52
N LEU A 146 11.93 -25.19 10.24
CA LEU A 146 10.81 -25.50 11.13
C LEU A 146 10.46 -26.98 11.09
N VAL A 147 10.43 -27.57 9.89
CA VAL A 147 10.22 -29.02 9.74
C VAL A 147 11.30 -29.79 10.50
N SER A 148 12.58 -29.43 10.37
CA SER A 148 13.65 -30.11 11.12
C SER A 148 13.54 -29.98 12.64
N ASN A 149 12.98 -28.88 13.16
CA ASN A 149 12.78 -28.71 14.60
C ASN A 149 11.58 -29.49 15.14
N GLU A 150 10.56 -29.78 14.32
CA GLU A 150 9.42 -30.63 14.72
C GLU A 150 9.79 -32.13 14.76
N PHE A 151 10.81 -32.56 14.00
CA PHE A 151 11.30 -33.95 14.00
C PHE A 151 12.45 -34.23 14.99
N SER A 152 12.94 -33.22 15.72
CA SER A 152 14.09 -33.38 16.64
C SER A 152 13.69 -33.63 18.10
N ASP A 153 12.39 -33.71 18.43
CA ASP A 153 11.92 -33.86 19.82
C ASP A 153 11.19 -35.21 20.07
N GLY A 154 11.46 -36.22 19.24
CA GLY A 154 10.82 -37.54 19.34
C GLY A 154 11.84 -38.67 19.45
N GLU A 155 12.24 -39.00 20.68
CA GLU A 155 12.67 -40.32 21.22
C GLU A 155 13.35 -40.03 22.59
N ILE A 156 12.85 -40.43 23.77
CA ILE A 156 12.65 -41.80 24.29
C ILE A 156 11.71 -41.75 25.53
N GLY A 157 10.74 -42.67 25.62
CA GLY A 157 10.45 -43.38 26.89
C GLY A 157 9.05 -43.30 27.51
N GLY A 158 8.36 -44.45 27.54
CA GLY A 158 7.60 -44.91 28.72
C GLY A 158 6.08 -44.91 28.61
N ASP A 159 5.51 -46.10 28.46
CA ASP A 159 4.08 -46.40 28.55
C ASP A 159 3.48 -45.92 29.89
N THR A 160 2.52 -45.00 29.86
CA THR A 160 1.44 -44.92 30.86
C THR A 160 0.22 -44.19 30.28
N GLU A 161 -0.89 -44.91 30.14
CA GLU A 161 -2.21 -44.33 29.85
C GLU A 161 -2.70 -43.55 31.07
N VAL A 162 -2.70 -42.21 30.99
CA VAL A 162 -3.47 -41.34 31.89
C VAL A 162 -4.12 -40.23 31.06
N ASP A 163 -5.45 -40.26 31.03
CA ASP A 163 -6.31 -39.19 30.51
C ASP A 163 -6.03 -37.87 31.26
N VAL A 164 -5.44 -36.91 30.56
CA VAL A 164 -5.26 -35.52 31.02
C VAL A 164 -5.85 -34.59 29.96
N PRO A 165 -6.67 -33.59 30.35
CA PRO A 165 -7.49 -32.83 29.42
C PRO A 165 -6.64 -32.01 28.45
N ILE A 166 -7.04 -32.06 27.19
CA ILE A 166 -6.51 -31.29 26.05
C ILE A 166 -6.68 -29.80 26.37
N ASN A 167 -5.62 -29.17 26.87
CA ASN A 167 -5.52 -27.72 26.98
C ASN A 167 -4.89 -27.19 25.69
N ASP A 168 -5.76 -26.76 24.79
CA ASP A 168 -5.56 -26.25 23.44
C ASP A 168 -4.91 -24.85 23.41
N HIS A 169 -3.74 -24.69 24.05
CA HIS A 169 -3.06 -23.39 24.20
C HIS A 169 -1.65 -23.30 23.63
N THR A 170 -1.23 -24.24 22.77
CA THR A 170 -0.15 -23.93 21.82
C THR A 170 -0.76 -23.20 20.63
N GLU A 171 -1.01 -21.90 20.80
CA GLU A 171 -1.27 -20.99 19.69
C GLU A 171 -0.24 -21.26 18.59
N HIS A 172 -0.68 -21.91 17.52
CA HIS A 172 0.04 -21.91 16.25
C HIS A 172 0.29 -20.45 15.87
N LYS A 173 1.48 -19.93 16.19
CA LYS A 173 1.95 -18.62 15.74
C LYS A 173 1.90 -18.64 14.21
N VAL A 174 0.79 -18.14 13.68
CA VAL A 174 0.55 -18.01 12.24
C VAL A 174 1.78 -17.33 11.64
N ARG A 175 2.47 -18.07 10.78
CA ARG A 175 3.71 -17.69 10.10
C ARG A 175 3.53 -16.31 9.46
N LYS A 176 4.05 -15.26 10.10
CA LYS A 176 4.02 -13.91 9.51
C LYS A 176 5.04 -13.90 8.37
N LEU A 177 4.58 -14.04 7.12
CA LEU A 177 5.41 -13.83 5.91
C LEU A 177 6.17 -12.49 5.98
N GLY A 178 5.65 -11.54 6.77
CA GLY A 178 6.27 -10.23 6.97
C GLY A 178 6.26 -9.41 5.68
N LEU A 179 5.48 -9.80 4.68
CA LEU A 179 5.28 -9.06 3.45
C LEU A 179 4.19 -8.02 3.66
N HIS A 180 4.58 -6.78 3.48
CA HIS A 180 3.70 -5.61 3.38
C HIS A 180 3.91 -4.93 2.03
N MET A 181 3.02 -4.04 1.62
CA MET A 181 3.20 -3.25 0.40
C MET A 181 4.50 -2.44 0.41
N SER A 182 4.95 -1.94 1.57
CA SER A 182 6.26 -1.29 1.71
C SER A 182 7.44 -2.21 1.35
N SER A 183 7.26 -3.54 1.39
CA SER A 183 8.28 -4.50 0.95
C SER A 183 8.44 -4.51 -0.57
N THR A 184 7.37 -4.26 -1.34
CA THR A 184 7.47 -4.14 -2.80
C THR A 184 8.40 -2.98 -3.16
N ILE A 185 8.14 -1.83 -2.56
CA ILE A 185 8.91 -0.61 -2.77
C ILE A 185 10.35 -0.77 -2.28
N ALA A 186 10.56 -1.39 -1.13
CA ALA A 186 11.90 -1.70 -0.63
C ALA A 186 12.68 -2.62 -1.59
N MET A 187 12.05 -3.59 -2.26
CA MET A 187 12.70 -4.41 -3.29
C MET A 187 13.04 -3.62 -4.55
N LEU A 188 12.14 -2.72 -4.98
CA LEU A 188 12.39 -1.84 -6.12
C LEU A 188 13.55 -0.87 -5.83
N TYR A 189 13.60 -0.31 -4.62
CA TYR A 189 14.71 0.54 -4.19
C TYR A 189 16.04 -0.22 -4.11
N MET A 190 16.07 -1.43 -3.53
CA MET A 190 17.30 -2.23 -3.52
C MET A 190 17.80 -2.54 -4.94
N ALA A 191 16.88 -2.78 -5.89
CA ALA A 191 17.24 -2.95 -7.30
C ALA A 191 17.80 -1.66 -7.94
N SER A 192 17.24 -0.49 -7.60
CA SER A 192 17.75 0.79 -8.12
C SER A 192 19.14 1.11 -7.56
N VAL A 193 19.39 0.82 -6.28
CA VAL A 193 20.73 0.97 -5.67
C VAL A 193 21.73 0.03 -6.33
N HIS A 194 21.36 -1.23 -6.61
CA HIS A 194 22.26 -2.17 -7.27
C HIS A 194 22.75 -1.67 -8.64
N LEU A 195 21.86 -1.03 -9.41
CA LEU A 195 22.16 -0.47 -10.71
C LEU A 195 22.82 0.93 -10.65
N GLY A 196 22.95 1.52 -9.46
CA GLY A 196 23.52 2.86 -9.28
C GLY A 196 22.64 3.98 -9.85
N LEU A 197 21.32 3.75 -9.98
CA LEU A 197 20.41 4.77 -10.51
C LEU A 197 20.29 5.95 -9.53
N PRO A 198 20.19 7.21 -10.02
CA PRO A 198 20.01 8.39 -9.17
C PRO A 198 18.56 8.54 -8.70
N VAL A 199 17.99 7.46 -8.15
CA VAL A 199 16.62 7.38 -7.65
C VAL A 199 16.67 7.04 -6.17
N TYR A 200 16.02 7.87 -5.36
CA TYR A 200 16.10 7.82 -3.90
C TYR A 200 14.74 7.47 -3.29
N MET A 201 14.69 7.25 -1.98
CA MET A 201 13.44 6.94 -1.27
C MET A 201 12.35 7.98 -1.46
N ASN A 202 12.71 9.27 -1.45
CA ASN A 202 11.78 10.38 -1.70
C ASN A 202 11.07 10.21 -3.06
N ASP A 203 11.77 9.79 -4.12
CA ASP A 203 11.17 9.59 -5.44
C ASP A 203 10.09 8.50 -5.40
N PHE A 204 10.37 7.38 -4.76
CA PHE A 204 9.38 6.31 -4.60
C PHE A 204 8.17 6.77 -3.78
N ILE A 205 8.38 7.52 -2.70
CA ILE A 205 7.28 8.08 -1.89
C ILE A 205 6.45 9.05 -2.73
N GLN A 206 7.08 9.94 -3.49
CA GLN A 206 6.40 10.86 -4.40
C GLN A 206 5.59 10.12 -5.47
N TRP A 207 6.14 9.07 -6.09
CA TRP A 207 5.43 8.28 -7.10
C TRP A 207 4.25 7.50 -6.52
N ILE A 208 4.34 7.08 -5.26
CA ILE A 208 3.24 6.43 -4.55
C ILE A 208 2.14 7.45 -4.22
N SER A 209 2.50 8.59 -3.65
CA SER A 209 1.59 9.67 -3.25
C SER A 209 0.82 10.26 -4.44
N THR A 210 1.51 10.48 -5.56
CA THR A 210 0.91 10.95 -6.82
C THR A 210 0.13 9.85 -7.55
N THR A 211 0.11 8.64 -6.98
CA THR A 211 -0.44 7.40 -7.53
C THR A 211 0.20 6.94 -8.83
N LYS A 212 1.25 7.59 -9.36
CA LYS A 212 1.96 7.17 -10.59
C LYS A 212 2.44 5.72 -10.49
N LEU A 213 2.96 5.33 -9.33
CA LEU A 213 3.32 3.95 -9.01
C LEU A 213 2.17 3.25 -8.27
N LEU A 214 1.84 2.02 -8.68
CA LEU A 214 0.80 1.21 -8.04
C LEU A 214 1.21 0.84 -6.61
N TYR A 215 0.50 1.35 -5.61
CA TYR A 215 0.71 1.01 -4.20
C TYR A 215 -0.62 0.95 -3.46
N PHE A 216 -1.42 2.00 -3.56
CA PHE A 216 -2.78 2.01 -3.03
C PHE A 216 -3.71 1.15 -3.87
N LYS A 217 -4.63 0.43 -3.21
CA LYS A 217 -5.65 -0.43 -3.83
C LYS A 217 -5.07 -1.41 -4.87
N ALA A 218 -3.90 -1.98 -4.61
CA ALA A 218 -3.28 -2.94 -5.54
C ALA A 218 -4.12 -4.22 -5.75
N THR A 219 -5.12 -4.45 -4.90
CA THR A 219 -6.16 -5.49 -5.06
C THR A 219 -6.97 -5.34 -6.35
N GLU A 220 -7.09 -4.14 -6.91
CA GLU A 220 -7.86 -3.89 -8.13
C GLU A 220 -7.20 -4.52 -9.37
N VAL A 221 -5.87 -4.54 -9.40
CA VAL A 221 -5.09 -5.14 -10.49
C VAL A 221 -5.13 -6.67 -10.46
N LEU A 222 -5.47 -7.27 -9.32
CA LEU A 222 -5.56 -8.73 -9.20
C LEU A 222 -6.76 -9.29 -9.96
N PRO A 223 -6.62 -10.48 -10.60
CA PRO A 223 -7.75 -11.19 -11.18
C PRO A 223 -8.88 -11.41 -10.18
N LYS A 224 -10.13 -11.21 -10.62
CA LYS A 224 -11.33 -11.34 -9.77
C LYS A 224 -11.40 -12.69 -9.02
N GLN A 225 -10.92 -13.76 -9.66
CA GLN A 225 -10.86 -15.10 -9.07
C GLN A 225 -9.94 -15.12 -7.83
N TRP A 226 -8.74 -14.54 -7.93
CA TRP A 226 -7.80 -14.50 -6.82
C TRP A 226 -8.30 -13.60 -5.68
N ARG A 227 -8.96 -12.49 -6.03
CA ARG A 227 -9.57 -11.58 -5.05
C ARG A 227 -10.66 -12.27 -4.22
N LYS A 228 -11.51 -13.09 -4.85
CA LYS A 228 -12.57 -13.85 -4.16
C LYS A 228 -12.00 -14.95 -3.26
N LEU A 229 -10.90 -15.58 -3.66
CA LEU A 229 -10.27 -16.68 -2.93
C LEU A 229 -9.38 -16.22 -1.77
N LEU A 230 -8.85 -14.99 -1.80
CA LEU A 230 -7.93 -14.49 -0.78
C LEU A 230 -8.65 -14.14 0.54
N PRO A 231 -8.07 -14.49 1.71
CA PRO A 231 -8.50 -13.97 3.00
C PRO A 231 -8.48 -12.44 3.11
N ASN A 232 -9.42 -11.87 3.88
CA ASN A 232 -9.52 -10.43 4.12
C ASN A 232 -8.25 -9.84 4.73
N HIS A 233 -7.54 -10.58 5.60
CA HIS A 233 -6.28 -10.13 6.17
C HIS A 233 -5.21 -9.87 5.08
N TYR A 234 -5.12 -10.74 4.09
CA TYR A 234 -4.18 -10.55 2.97
C TYR A 234 -4.64 -9.46 2.01
N LEU A 235 -5.95 -9.32 1.79
CA LEU A 235 -6.48 -8.19 1.01
C LEU A 235 -6.16 -6.86 1.67
N GLY A 236 -6.36 -6.73 2.98
CA GLY A 236 -6.02 -5.51 3.73
C GLY A 236 -4.53 -5.17 3.67
N ILE A 237 -3.65 -6.18 3.63
CA ILE A 237 -2.21 -5.94 3.41
C ILE A 237 -1.96 -5.39 2.00
N LEU A 238 -2.59 -5.95 0.97
CA LEU A 238 -2.40 -5.57 -0.44
C LEU A 238 -3.11 -4.26 -0.82
N GLU A 239 -4.05 -3.77 -0.01
CA GLU A 239 -4.72 -2.48 -0.22
C GLU A 239 -3.80 -1.27 0.02
N GLY A 240 -2.65 -1.48 0.66
CA GLY A 240 -1.59 -0.47 0.77
C GLY A 240 -1.66 0.43 1.99
N GLY A 241 -2.77 0.43 2.75
CA GLY A 241 -2.90 1.19 4.00
C GLY A 241 -2.53 2.67 3.85
N SER A 242 -1.90 3.24 4.88
CA SER A 242 -1.33 4.59 4.83
C SER A 242 -0.03 4.62 3.99
N PRO A 243 0.31 5.77 3.39
CA PRO A 243 1.62 5.92 2.75
C PRO A 243 2.74 5.62 3.77
N PRO A 244 3.81 4.93 3.37
CA PRO A 244 4.91 4.62 4.27
C PRO A 244 5.71 5.90 4.58
N ASN A 245 6.14 6.07 5.82
CA ASN A 245 7.15 7.08 6.14
C ASN A 245 8.52 6.57 5.64
N GLU A 246 9.44 7.47 5.29
CA GLU A 246 10.78 7.07 4.80
C GLU A 246 11.50 6.16 5.80
N ILE A 247 11.39 6.45 7.10
CA ILE A 247 11.96 5.60 8.15
C ILE A 247 11.37 4.18 8.15
N GLN A 248 10.06 4.04 7.93
CA GLN A 248 9.43 2.72 7.87
C GLN A 248 9.94 1.93 6.66
N LEU A 249 10.13 2.62 5.54
CA LEU A 249 10.68 2.06 4.31
C LEU A 249 12.16 1.67 4.51
N LEU A 250 12.98 2.52 5.10
CA LEU A 250 14.38 2.24 5.44
C LEU A 250 14.51 1.05 6.38
N ASN A 251 13.70 0.99 7.44
CA ASN A 251 13.68 -0.18 8.34
C ASN A 251 13.25 -1.45 7.59
N LYS A 252 12.36 -1.31 6.60
CA LYS A 252 11.95 -2.42 5.76
C LYS A 252 13.05 -2.90 4.83
N VAL A 253 13.80 -1.97 4.24
CA VAL A 253 14.97 -2.24 3.40
C VAL A 253 16.03 -2.96 4.20
N THR A 254 16.38 -2.48 5.40
CA THR A 254 17.32 -3.16 6.31
C THR A 254 16.87 -4.58 6.63
N SER A 255 15.57 -4.75 6.92
CA SER A 255 14.98 -6.06 7.21
C SER A 255 15.04 -7.03 6.02
N LEU A 256 14.83 -6.53 4.79
CA LEU A 256 14.89 -7.34 3.58
C LEU A 256 16.32 -7.62 3.14
N SER A 257 17.19 -6.60 3.19
CA SER A 257 18.62 -6.68 2.91
C SER A 257 19.25 -7.80 3.72
N ARG A 258 18.95 -7.87 5.03
CA ARG A 258 19.39 -8.96 5.89
C ARG A 258 18.85 -10.33 5.49
N ARG A 259 17.56 -10.44 5.14
CA ARG A 259 16.96 -11.73 4.73
C ARG A 259 17.60 -12.27 3.46
N ILE A 260 17.99 -11.37 2.56
CA ILE A 260 18.55 -11.65 1.24
C ILE A 260 20.08 -11.75 1.28
N GLN A 261 20.74 -11.22 2.32
CA GLN A 261 22.19 -11.02 2.41
C GLN A 261 22.70 -10.19 1.23
N PHE A 262 22.07 -9.04 1.03
CA PHE A 262 22.22 -8.19 -0.15
C PHE A 262 23.66 -7.78 -0.42
N ASN A 263 24.44 -7.41 0.60
CA ASN A 263 25.84 -6.96 0.49
C ASN A 263 26.78 -8.03 -0.07
N THR A 264 26.40 -9.31 0.01
CA THR A 264 27.23 -10.42 -0.50
C THR A 264 27.03 -10.68 -2.00
N VAL A 265 25.87 -10.29 -2.54
CA VAL A 265 25.46 -10.62 -3.90
C VAL A 265 25.37 -9.38 -4.79
N PHE A 266 25.07 -8.22 -4.21
CA PHE A 266 24.74 -7.01 -4.93
C PHE A 266 25.62 -5.84 -4.49
N ASN A 267 25.87 -4.91 -5.42
CA ASN A 267 26.44 -3.61 -5.10
C ASN A 267 25.49 -2.82 -4.21
N SER A 268 25.96 -2.45 -3.02
CA SER A 268 25.18 -1.71 -2.02
C SER A 268 25.56 -0.24 -1.92
N ILE A 269 26.39 0.25 -2.82
CA ILE A 269 26.91 1.62 -2.80
C ILE A 269 25.81 2.58 -3.25
N LEU A 270 25.41 3.48 -2.36
CA LEU A 270 24.49 4.56 -2.72
C LEU A 270 25.22 5.64 -3.54
N ASN A 271 24.58 6.10 -4.62
CA ASN A 271 25.04 7.28 -5.35
C ASN A 271 24.77 8.56 -4.53
N TYR A 272 25.65 8.89 -3.59
CA TYR A 272 25.54 10.11 -2.77
C TYR A 272 25.73 11.39 -3.60
N ARG A 273 26.53 11.34 -4.68
CA ARG A 273 26.78 12.47 -5.58
C ARG A 273 25.50 12.95 -6.26
N GLY A 274 24.66 12.04 -6.75
CA GLY A 274 23.35 12.41 -7.31
C GLY A 274 22.39 12.99 -6.28
N LEU A 275 22.48 12.54 -5.01
CA LEU A 275 21.58 12.97 -3.95
C LEU A 275 21.89 14.41 -3.55
N VAL A 276 23.18 14.73 -3.40
CA VAL A 276 23.63 16.10 -3.14
C VAL A 276 23.19 17.03 -4.28
N LEU A 277 23.36 16.63 -5.55
CA LEU A 277 22.90 17.44 -6.68
C LEU A 277 21.39 17.70 -6.58
N LYS A 278 20.61 16.66 -6.28
CA LYS A 278 19.16 16.78 -6.08
C LYS A 278 18.80 17.75 -4.94
N LEU A 279 19.53 17.71 -3.83
CA LEU A 279 19.34 18.64 -2.70
C LEU A 279 19.69 20.09 -3.07
N VAL A 280 20.77 20.30 -3.81
CA VAL A 280 21.21 21.63 -4.30
C VAL A 280 20.24 22.18 -5.35
N LEU A 281 19.52 21.33 -6.08
CA LEU A 281 18.49 21.77 -7.02
C LEU A 281 17.14 22.00 -6.32
N ALA A 282 16.84 21.25 -5.25
CA ALA A 282 15.61 21.40 -4.49
C ALA A 282 15.58 22.69 -3.66
N ILE A 283 16.72 23.11 -3.13
CA ILE A 283 16.90 24.41 -2.48
C ILE A 283 17.77 25.21 -3.45
N PRO A 284 17.33 26.34 -4.02
CA PRO A 284 18.05 27.09 -5.05
C PRO A 284 19.37 27.70 -4.54
N LEU A 285 20.33 26.82 -4.24
CA LEU A 285 21.62 27.12 -3.68
C LEU A 285 22.63 27.25 -4.82
N PRO A 286 23.69 28.05 -4.62
CA PRO A 286 24.81 28.14 -5.53
C PRO A 286 25.51 26.78 -5.71
N PRO A 287 26.03 26.50 -6.92
CA PRO A 287 26.64 25.21 -7.24
C PRO A 287 27.90 24.92 -6.40
N GLU A 288 28.52 25.90 -5.76
CA GLU A 288 29.67 25.70 -4.88
C GLU A 288 29.32 24.80 -3.69
N PHE A 289 28.08 24.88 -3.17
CA PHE A 289 27.64 24.01 -2.08
C PHE A 289 27.64 22.53 -2.47
N TYR A 290 27.50 22.20 -3.75
CA TYR A 290 27.71 20.84 -4.25
C TYR A 290 29.15 20.38 -4.05
N ILE A 291 30.13 21.23 -4.36
CA ILE A 291 31.55 20.87 -4.24
C ILE A 291 31.94 20.75 -2.77
N TYR A 292 31.56 21.74 -1.95
CA TYR A 292 31.91 21.75 -0.52
C TYR A 292 31.34 20.55 0.25
N THR A 293 30.17 20.07 -0.17
CA THR A 293 29.56 18.89 0.45
C THR A 293 30.25 17.60 0.05
N LEU A 294 30.67 17.48 -1.20
CA LEU A 294 31.47 16.34 -1.65
C LEU A 294 32.82 16.30 -0.94
N GLU A 295 33.51 17.44 -0.84
CA GLU A 295 34.78 17.53 -0.10
C GLU A 295 34.60 17.14 1.36
N LEU A 296 33.54 17.59 2.03
CA LEU A 296 33.29 17.20 3.42
C LEU A 296 33.05 15.69 3.56
N ILE A 297 32.30 15.09 2.63
CA ILE A 297 32.04 13.65 2.65
C ILE A 297 33.34 12.88 2.41
N GLU A 298 34.12 13.26 1.39
CA GLU A 298 35.40 12.61 1.06
C GLU A 298 36.44 12.77 2.19
N LEU A 299 36.37 13.86 2.96
CA LEU A 299 37.21 14.04 4.14
C LEU A 299 36.80 13.13 5.30
N LEU A 300 35.50 12.95 5.57
CA LEU A 300 35.02 12.30 6.79
C LEU A 300 34.70 10.81 6.65
N ASP A 301 34.25 10.37 5.48
CA ASP A 301 33.82 9.00 5.22
C ASP A 301 34.49 8.54 3.91
N ASP A 302 35.38 7.55 3.98
CA ASP A 302 35.80 6.83 2.77
C ASP A 302 34.53 6.29 2.10
N GLY A 303 34.34 6.53 0.80
CA GLY A 303 33.09 6.23 0.07
C GLY A 303 32.56 4.80 0.21
N SER A 304 33.37 3.86 0.72
CA SER A 304 32.99 2.53 1.19
C SER A 304 32.00 2.52 2.37
N ASN A 305 31.80 3.60 3.10
CA ASN A 305 30.88 3.62 4.24
C ASN A 305 29.41 3.85 3.85
N PHE A 306 29.11 4.18 2.58
CA PHE A 306 27.76 4.42 2.06
C PHE A 306 27.07 3.13 1.55
N HIS A 307 27.15 2.05 2.34
CA HIS A 307 26.45 0.79 2.05
C HIS A 307 25.06 0.71 2.68
N ILE A 308 24.15 -0.05 2.06
CA ILE A 308 22.90 -0.48 2.70
C ILE A 308 23.23 -1.31 3.95
N ILE A 309 22.67 -0.91 5.08
CA ILE A 309 22.92 -1.57 6.37
C ILE A 309 22.22 -2.93 6.42
N GLU A 310 22.96 -3.96 6.83
CA GLU A 310 22.41 -5.27 7.20
C GLU A 310 22.46 -5.42 8.73
N ARG A 311 21.38 -5.09 9.45
CA ARG A 311 21.35 -5.25 10.92
C ARG A 311 20.06 -5.86 11.46
N GLU A 312 20.19 -6.43 12.65
CA GLU A 312 19.34 -7.48 13.23
C GLU A 312 18.12 -6.94 14.01
N THR A 313 18.09 -5.66 14.38
CA THR A 313 17.13 -5.18 15.37
C THR A 313 15.87 -4.60 14.74
N ARG A 314 14.71 -5.13 15.17
CA ARG A 314 13.37 -4.61 14.84
C ARG A 314 13.15 -3.16 15.29
N ASN A 315 13.99 -2.67 16.22
CA ASN A 315 13.97 -1.32 16.75
C ASN A 315 15.32 -0.66 16.44
N PHE A 316 15.54 -0.27 15.20
CA PHE A 316 16.73 0.48 14.83
C PHE A 316 16.57 1.94 15.23
N THR A 317 17.30 2.37 16.26
CA THR A 317 17.27 3.74 16.81
C THR A 317 18.43 4.61 16.32
N GLN A 318 19.28 4.06 15.43
CA GLN A 318 20.53 4.67 14.99
C GLN A 318 20.44 5.13 13.53
N TYR A 319 19.43 5.96 13.23
CA TYR A 319 19.13 6.47 11.89
C TYR A 319 20.31 7.18 11.18
N HIS A 320 21.27 7.71 11.95
CA HIS A 320 22.52 8.29 11.48
C HIS A 320 23.44 7.35 10.70
N PHE A 321 23.17 6.04 10.60
CA PHE A 321 23.95 5.16 9.72
C PHE A 321 23.35 5.05 8.31
N TYR A 322 22.09 5.42 8.10
CA TYR A 322 21.49 5.34 6.76
C TYR A 322 22.22 6.30 5.81
N ALA A 323 22.67 5.79 4.67
CA ALA A 323 23.48 6.51 3.70
C ALA A 323 22.81 7.80 3.19
N GLU A 324 21.50 7.76 2.90
CA GLU A 324 20.73 8.93 2.46
C GLU A 324 20.62 9.98 3.58
N LEU A 325 20.21 9.58 4.79
CA LEU A 325 20.09 10.49 5.94
C LEU A 325 21.44 11.09 6.37
N ARG A 326 22.53 10.33 6.23
CA ARG A 326 23.89 10.83 6.42
C ARG A 326 24.22 11.92 5.42
N THR A 327 24.01 11.66 4.13
CA THR A 327 24.26 12.62 3.05
C THR A 327 23.48 13.92 3.28
N ILE A 328 22.20 13.80 3.63
CA ILE A 328 21.34 14.94 3.98
C ILE A 328 21.89 15.71 5.18
N SER A 329 22.35 15.01 6.21
CA SER A 329 22.89 15.64 7.41
C SER A 329 24.21 16.35 7.14
N TYR A 330 25.11 15.75 6.35
CA TYR A 330 26.33 16.42 5.88
C TYR A 330 25.99 17.67 5.08
N PHE A 331 24.99 17.60 4.20
CA PHE A 331 24.51 18.74 3.43
C PHE A 331 23.99 19.90 4.28
N ILE A 332 23.20 19.63 5.32
CA ILE A 332 22.74 20.68 6.23
C ILE A 332 23.91 21.28 7.03
N LEU A 333 24.85 20.44 7.48
CA LEU A 333 26.01 20.87 8.24
C LEU A 333 26.96 21.72 7.40
N THR A 334 27.21 21.36 6.14
CA THR A 334 28.08 22.14 5.24
C THR A 334 27.52 23.53 5.02
N VAL A 335 26.22 23.63 4.68
CA VAL A 335 25.55 24.93 4.49
C VAL A 335 25.69 25.76 5.76
N ARG A 336 25.45 25.18 6.94
CA ARG A 336 25.59 25.87 8.22
C ARG A 336 27.03 26.32 8.49
N TRP A 337 28.02 25.46 8.28
CA TRP A 337 29.41 25.76 8.59
C TRP A 337 30.04 26.75 7.63
N ILE A 338 29.75 26.65 6.33
CA ILE A 338 30.28 27.54 5.31
C ILE A 338 29.73 28.95 5.52
N LEU A 339 28.42 29.08 5.78
CA LEU A 339 27.82 30.38 6.05
C LEU A 339 28.31 31.02 7.36
N MET A 340 28.63 30.20 8.37
CA MET A 340 29.22 30.66 9.64
C MET A 340 30.71 31.01 9.51
N ALA A 341 31.47 30.28 8.68
CA ALA A 341 32.91 30.46 8.51
C ALA A 341 33.28 31.54 7.46
N ASP A 342 32.31 32.04 6.68
CA ASP A 342 32.54 33.04 5.64
C ASP A 342 32.91 34.42 6.20
N LYS A 343 34.21 34.59 6.50
CA LYS A 343 34.81 35.89 6.87
C LYS A 343 34.94 36.84 5.68
N GLY A 344 34.79 36.34 4.45
CA GLY A 344 34.97 37.11 3.21
C GLY A 344 33.70 37.81 2.73
N ASN A 345 32.56 37.63 3.42
CA ASN A 345 31.23 38.13 3.02
C ASN A 345 30.86 37.79 1.57
N ARG A 346 31.30 36.62 1.07
CA ARG A 346 30.94 36.12 -0.26
C ARG A 346 29.44 35.87 -0.37
N TYR A 347 28.83 35.46 0.74
CA TYR A 347 27.39 35.37 0.89
C TYR A 347 26.88 36.48 1.83
N SER A 348 26.30 37.53 1.26
CA SER A 348 25.72 38.65 2.02
C SER A 348 24.55 38.19 2.90
N ASN A 349 24.32 38.86 4.04
CA ASN A 349 23.17 38.59 4.90
C ASN A 349 21.83 38.78 4.17
N ARG A 350 21.79 39.66 3.17
CA ARG A 350 20.58 39.94 2.38
C ARG A 350 20.28 38.84 1.37
N TRP A 351 21.31 38.17 0.86
CA TRP A 351 21.17 36.94 0.07
C TRP A 351 20.49 35.83 0.88
N ILE A 352 20.88 35.69 2.16
CA ILE A 352 20.24 34.73 3.08
C ILE A 352 18.77 35.10 3.29
N VAL A 353 18.44 36.38 3.46
CA VAL A 353 17.05 36.84 3.60
C VAL A 353 16.23 36.62 2.33
N ALA A 354 16.80 36.84 1.14
CA ALA A 354 16.14 36.55 -0.14
C ALA A 354 15.81 35.05 -0.26
N LEU A 355 16.72 34.17 0.14
CA LEU A 355 16.49 32.73 0.17
C LEU A 355 15.38 32.33 1.17
N LEU A 356 15.30 33.00 2.32
CA LEU A 356 14.22 32.79 3.30
C LEU A 356 12.85 33.24 2.73
N GLN A 357 12.79 34.42 2.10
CA GLN A 357 11.55 34.98 1.53
C GLN A 357 11.04 34.15 0.34
N GLN A 358 11.93 33.58 -0.46
CA GLN A 358 11.56 32.73 -1.58
C GLN A 358 10.77 31.49 -1.17
N SER A 359 11.17 30.85 -0.06
CA SER A 359 10.44 29.69 0.48
C SER A 359 9.01 30.00 0.93
N GLN A 360 8.68 31.28 1.10
CA GLN A 360 7.34 31.78 1.45
C GLN A 360 6.58 32.30 0.22
N ALA A 361 7.29 32.74 -0.82
CA ALA A 361 6.75 33.28 -2.07
C ALA A 361 6.34 32.21 -3.09
N ASP A 362 6.63 30.93 -2.84
CA ASP A 362 6.20 29.77 -3.66
C ASP A 362 4.67 29.71 -3.91
N SER A 363 3.87 30.54 -3.24
CA SER A 363 2.40 30.63 -3.39
C SER A 363 1.90 31.41 -4.62
N VAL A 364 2.77 32.09 -5.39
CA VAL A 364 2.33 33.06 -6.43
C VAL A 364 2.78 32.72 -7.86
N ALA A 365 3.84 31.91 -8.05
CA ALA A 365 4.40 31.56 -9.36
C ALA A 365 3.72 30.33 -10.01
N ASP A 366 3.95 30.11 -11.31
CA ASP A 366 3.45 28.93 -12.02
C ASP A 366 4.20 27.67 -11.54
N CYS A 367 3.52 26.77 -10.85
CA CYS A 367 4.14 25.60 -10.24
C CYS A 367 4.49 24.52 -11.29
N SER A 368 5.71 23.95 -11.19
CA SER A 368 6.08 22.76 -11.95
C SER A 368 5.30 21.50 -11.51
N GLU A 369 5.32 20.46 -12.34
CA GLU A 369 4.74 19.16 -11.98
C GLU A 369 5.39 18.55 -10.73
N VAL A 370 6.64 18.89 -10.45
CA VAL A 370 7.38 18.39 -9.28
C VAL A 370 6.88 19.04 -8.00
N THR A 371 6.65 20.35 -7.99
CA THR A 371 6.10 21.06 -6.82
C THR A 371 4.65 20.71 -6.56
N LEU A 372 3.86 20.44 -7.61
CA LEU A 372 2.52 19.88 -7.47
C LEU A 372 2.54 18.51 -6.81
N ASP A 373 3.41 17.62 -7.30
CA ASP A 373 3.56 16.28 -6.75
C ASP A 373 4.04 16.33 -5.27
N GLU A 374 4.88 17.31 -4.92
CA GLU A 374 5.28 17.59 -3.55
C GLU A 374 4.12 18.11 -2.69
N ASN A 375 3.29 19.00 -3.22
CA ASN A 375 2.09 19.49 -2.54
C ASN A 375 1.07 18.36 -2.28
N VAL A 376 0.86 17.48 -3.26
CA VAL A 376 0.04 16.26 -3.11
C VAL A 376 0.63 15.36 -2.03
N LYS A 377 1.95 15.13 -2.06
CA LYS A 377 2.65 14.36 -1.02
C LYS A 377 2.45 15.00 0.35
N ASN A 378 2.63 16.31 0.49
CA ASN A 378 2.50 17.03 1.76
C ASN A 378 1.07 16.94 2.33
N SER A 379 0.03 17.02 1.48
CA SER A 379 -1.37 16.86 1.90
C SER A 379 -1.66 15.49 2.54
N LEU A 380 -0.95 14.43 2.14
CA LEU A 380 -1.13 13.08 2.70
C LEU A 380 -0.50 12.91 4.09
N TYR A 381 0.38 13.82 4.51
CA TYR A 381 1.05 13.76 5.81
C TYR A 381 0.62 14.92 6.71
N PRO A 382 -0.06 14.65 7.83
CA PRO A 382 -0.67 15.69 8.68
C PRO A 382 0.34 16.61 9.39
N GLU A 383 1.64 16.27 9.39
CA GLU A 383 2.68 17.09 10.04
C GLU A 383 3.23 18.21 9.15
N ASN A 384 2.84 18.27 7.87
CA ASN A 384 3.49 19.12 6.86
C ASN A 384 2.50 20.04 6.13
N LYS A 385 2.53 21.34 6.48
CA LYS A 385 1.80 22.47 5.88
C LYS A 385 0.28 22.29 5.79
N ASP A 386 -0.45 23.16 6.48
CA ASP A 386 -1.91 23.17 6.43
C ASP A 386 -2.39 23.32 4.98
N SER A 387 -3.15 22.35 4.47
CA SER A 387 -3.82 22.43 3.15
C SER A 387 -4.77 23.64 3.05
N PHE A 388 -4.96 24.37 4.15
CA PHE A 388 -5.71 25.61 4.25
C PHE A 388 -4.97 26.84 3.69
N GLU A 389 -3.64 26.79 3.53
CA GLU A 389 -2.85 27.90 2.99
C GLU A 389 -2.71 27.86 1.45
N TRP A 390 -3.37 26.91 0.78
CA TRP A 390 -3.27 26.77 -0.67
C TRP A 390 -3.83 27.97 -1.41
N SER A 391 -3.10 28.40 -2.44
CA SER A 391 -3.59 29.36 -3.40
C SER A 391 -4.73 28.77 -4.24
N GLU A 392 -5.53 29.64 -4.87
CA GLU A 392 -6.60 29.22 -5.78
C GLU A 392 -6.06 28.33 -6.92
N ARG A 393 -4.85 28.61 -7.41
CA ARG A 393 -4.21 27.86 -8.50
C ARG A 393 -3.77 26.46 -8.06
N GLU A 394 -3.09 26.36 -6.92
CA GLU A 394 -2.69 25.07 -6.35
C GLU A 394 -3.88 24.17 -6.08
N THR A 395 -4.99 24.75 -5.60
CA THR A 395 -6.25 24.02 -5.38
C THR A 395 -6.82 23.49 -6.69
N LEU A 396 -6.84 24.30 -7.76
CA LEU A 396 -7.30 23.86 -9.08
C LEU A 396 -6.42 22.76 -9.68
N ASP A 397 -5.11 22.83 -9.47
CA ASP A 397 -4.19 21.81 -9.96
C ASP A 397 -4.28 20.50 -9.17
N TYR A 398 -4.51 20.59 -7.85
CA TYR A 398 -4.83 19.44 -7.02
C TYR A 398 -6.14 18.76 -7.45
N LEU A 399 -7.18 19.53 -7.76
CA LEU A 399 -8.45 18.99 -8.28
C LEU A 399 -8.28 18.30 -9.64
N ASP A 400 -7.46 18.85 -10.53
CA ASP A 400 -7.12 18.22 -11.82
C ASP A 400 -6.33 16.91 -11.62
N TRP A 401 -5.42 16.86 -10.65
CA TRP A 401 -4.76 15.62 -10.26
C TRP A 401 -5.75 14.58 -9.71
N ILE A 402 -6.71 14.99 -8.88
CA ILE A 402 -7.78 14.10 -8.38
C ILE A 402 -8.55 13.51 -9.57
N GLU A 403 -8.96 14.34 -10.53
CA GLU A 403 -9.72 13.91 -11.70
C GLU A 403 -8.94 12.93 -12.57
N LYS A 404 -7.69 13.25 -12.92
CA LYS A 404 -6.88 12.45 -13.85
C LYS A 404 -6.30 11.20 -13.21
N SER A 405 -5.78 11.30 -11.99
CA SER A 405 -4.96 10.25 -11.37
C SER A 405 -5.74 9.43 -10.36
N PHE A 406 -6.50 10.10 -9.47
CA PHE A 406 -7.23 9.40 -8.41
C PHE A 406 -8.51 8.74 -8.92
N LEU A 407 -9.34 9.45 -9.68
CA LEU A 407 -10.61 8.91 -10.21
C LEU A 407 -10.38 7.80 -11.24
N SER A 408 -9.39 7.94 -12.13
CA SER A 408 -9.08 6.91 -13.13
C SER A 408 -8.62 5.58 -12.48
N LYS A 409 -7.95 5.65 -11.33
CA LYS A 409 -7.43 4.50 -10.57
C LYS A 409 -8.41 3.95 -9.55
N GLN A 410 -9.52 4.61 -9.24
CA GLN A 410 -10.65 3.96 -8.58
C GLN A 410 -11.43 3.04 -9.54
N GLY A 411 -10.82 2.74 -10.70
CA GLY A 411 -11.45 2.30 -11.91
C GLY A 411 -12.42 3.36 -12.45
N LYS A 412 -13.03 3.03 -13.60
CA LYS A 412 -14.50 3.06 -13.62
C LYS A 412 -14.95 2.77 -12.20
N GLY A 413 -15.74 3.61 -11.54
CA GLY A 413 -16.21 3.28 -10.20
C GLY A 413 -16.86 1.87 -10.20
N PRO A 414 -17.58 1.49 -9.15
CA PRO A 414 -18.48 0.33 -9.16
C PRO A 414 -19.49 0.21 -10.36
N SER A 415 -19.38 1.00 -11.43
CA SER A 415 -19.86 0.70 -12.77
C SER A 415 -19.18 -0.54 -13.37
N GLU A 416 -19.83 -1.68 -13.14
CA GLU A 416 -20.09 -2.83 -14.03
C GLU A 416 -19.85 -4.18 -13.36
N THR A 417 -19.08 -4.25 -12.26
CA THR A 417 -18.64 -5.54 -11.71
C THR A 417 -18.75 -5.71 -10.21
N ASP A 418 -19.46 -4.81 -9.52
CA ASP A 418 -20.04 -5.15 -8.21
C ASP A 418 -21.34 -5.90 -8.45
N ASP A 419 -21.22 -7.20 -8.71
CA ASP A 419 -22.36 -8.13 -8.84
C ASP A 419 -23.22 -8.15 -7.55
N ASN A 420 -22.73 -7.56 -6.45
CA ASN A 420 -23.37 -7.51 -5.15
C ASN A 420 -24.31 -6.30 -4.94
N LEU A 421 -24.28 -5.30 -5.83
CA LEU A 421 -25.10 -4.09 -5.69
C LEU A 421 -26.39 -4.19 -6.49
N SER A 422 -27.53 -3.89 -5.85
CA SER A 422 -28.83 -3.85 -6.52
C SER A 422 -28.79 -2.94 -7.76
N VAL A 423 -29.50 -3.34 -8.80
CA VAL A 423 -29.66 -2.58 -10.06
C VAL A 423 -30.09 -1.14 -9.76
N ASP A 424 -30.96 -0.96 -8.76
CA ASP A 424 -31.50 0.34 -8.37
C ASP A 424 -30.42 1.28 -7.84
N TYR A 425 -29.46 0.78 -7.04
CA TYR A 425 -28.37 1.60 -6.52
C TYR A 425 -27.44 2.06 -7.65
N ARG A 426 -27.18 1.20 -8.64
CA ARG A 426 -26.38 1.56 -9.82
C ARG A 426 -27.06 2.66 -10.64
N ILE A 427 -28.38 2.58 -10.80
CA ILE A 427 -29.18 3.61 -11.46
C ILE A 427 -29.15 4.92 -10.66
N ALA A 428 -29.36 4.86 -9.35
CA ALA A 428 -29.33 6.04 -8.47
C ALA A 428 -27.98 6.75 -8.53
N ARG A 429 -26.87 6.01 -8.47
CA ARG A 429 -25.52 6.58 -8.58
C ARG A 429 -25.26 7.22 -9.95
N ARG A 430 -25.71 6.59 -11.04
CA ARG A 430 -25.60 7.18 -12.38
C ARG A 430 -26.38 8.50 -12.48
N LYS A 431 -27.61 8.54 -11.93
CA LYS A 431 -28.40 9.77 -11.86
C LYS A 431 -27.74 10.85 -11.01
N LEU A 432 -27.10 10.49 -9.89
CA LEU A 432 -26.34 11.42 -9.05
C LEU A 432 -25.19 12.06 -9.83
N HIS A 433 -24.38 11.26 -10.55
CA HIS A 433 -23.31 11.78 -11.41
C HIS A 433 -23.83 12.65 -12.58
N GLN A 434 -25.08 12.48 -13.00
CA GLN A 434 -25.72 13.37 -13.99
C GLN A 434 -26.19 14.69 -13.37
N ILE A 435 -26.61 14.70 -12.10
CA ILE A 435 -27.03 15.92 -11.38
C ILE A 435 -25.80 16.81 -11.08
N LEU A 436 -24.68 16.19 -10.69
CA LEU A 436 -23.42 16.86 -10.39
C LEU A 436 -22.35 16.41 -11.41
N PRO A 437 -22.31 17.01 -12.62
CA PRO A 437 -21.31 16.66 -13.61
C PRO A 437 -19.92 17.08 -13.11
N ILE A 438 -18.95 16.17 -13.23
CA ILE A 438 -17.55 16.39 -12.81
C ILE A 438 -16.91 17.50 -13.67
N GLN A 439 -17.28 17.57 -14.95
CA GLN A 439 -16.91 18.66 -15.86
C GLN A 439 -18.15 19.51 -16.11
N SER A 440 -18.18 20.75 -15.62
CA SER A 440 -19.30 21.66 -15.84
C SER A 440 -19.03 22.53 -17.06
N GLU A 441 -19.80 22.32 -18.14
CA GLU A 441 -19.77 23.19 -19.33
C GLU A 441 -20.17 24.65 -19.02
N LYS A 442 -20.81 24.90 -17.87
CA LYS A 442 -21.27 26.23 -17.44
C LYS A 442 -20.19 27.07 -16.76
N TYR A 443 -19.13 26.44 -16.26
CA TYR A 443 -17.99 27.11 -15.62
C TYR A 443 -16.72 26.66 -16.32
N LEU A 444 -16.43 27.30 -17.45
CA LEU A 444 -15.17 27.09 -18.16
C LEU A 444 -14.03 27.52 -17.24
N ILE A 445 -13.16 26.57 -16.89
CA ILE A 445 -11.89 26.84 -16.22
C ILE A 445 -11.15 27.91 -17.06
N PRO A 446 -10.56 28.95 -16.45
CA PRO A 446 -9.79 29.95 -17.20
C PRO A 446 -8.79 29.24 -18.11
N PRO A 447 -8.59 29.72 -19.36
CA PRO A 447 -7.75 29.03 -20.33
C PRO A 447 -6.33 28.94 -19.78
N ARG A 448 -5.96 27.77 -19.25
CA ARG A 448 -4.59 27.45 -18.88
C ARG A 448 -3.73 27.62 -20.14
N SER A 449 -2.67 28.42 -20.05
CA SER A 449 -1.62 28.40 -21.05
C SER A 449 -1.17 26.93 -21.23
N LYS A 450 -1.04 26.49 -22.48
CA LYS A 450 -0.83 25.08 -22.85
C LYS A 450 0.52 24.49 -22.41
N THR A 451 1.31 25.20 -21.62
CA THR A 451 2.63 24.80 -21.17
C THR A 451 2.77 25.18 -19.71
N ARG A 452 2.61 24.20 -18.82
CA ARG A 452 3.11 24.30 -17.44
C ARG A 452 4.62 24.57 -17.51
N GLN A 453 5.13 25.40 -16.60
CA GLN A 453 6.56 25.61 -16.50
C GLN A 453 7.24 24.29 -16.15
N THR A 454 8.34 23.98 -16.83
CA THR A 454 9.18 22.84 -16.49
C THR A 454 9.94 23.14 -15.19
N PHE A 455 10.39 22.10 -14.48
CA PHE A 455 11.19 22.27 -13.26
C PHE A 455 12.41 23.18 -13.46
N ILE A 456 13.02 23.15 -14.66
CA ILE A 456 14.18 23.98 -14.99
C ILE A 456 13.79 25.45 -15.14
N GLU A 457 12.64 25.73 -15.74
CA GLU A 457 12.12 27.11 -15.87
C GLU A 457 11.78 27.69 -14.50
N GLU A 458 11.13 26.91 -13.64
CA GLU A 458 10.86 27.30 -12.25
C GLU A 458 12.18 27.58 -11.49
N LEU A 459 13.17 26.69 -11.63
CA LEU A 459 14.49 26.86 -11.01
C LEU A 459 15.20 28.12 -11.54
N GLN A 460 15.11 28.41 -12.83
CA GLN A 460 15.68 29.61 -13.45
C GLN A 460 15.02 30.88 -12.93
N GLU A 461 13.69 30.92 -12.82
CA GLU A 461 12.98 32.03 -12.19
C GLU A 461 13.41 32.21 -10.74
N LYS A 462 13.59 31.11 -10.00
CA LYS A 462 14.07 31.15 -8.61
C LYS A 462 15.47 31.75 -8.49
N TYR A 463 16.41 31.38 -9.37
CA TYR A 463 17.74 31.99 -9.37
C TYR A 463 17.70 33.45 -9.84
N ALA A 464 16.85 33.80 -10.81
CA ALA A 464 16.70 35.18 -11.29
C ALA A 464 16.14 36.10 -10.20
N GLN A 465 15.15 35.66 -9.43
CA GLN A 465 14.62 36.41 -8.29
C GLN A 465 15.70 36.70 -7.24
N ILE A 466 16.53 35.70 -6.91
CA ILE A 466 17.67 35.89 -6.00
C ILE A 466 18.65 36.90 -6.60
N GLN A 467 18.94 36.82 -7.90
CA GLN A 467 19.84 37.76 -8.57
C GLN A 467 19.28 39.19 -8.57
N ASP A 468 17.98 39.38 -8.82
CA ASP A 468 17.33 40.70 -8.83
C ASP A 468 17.37 41.37 -7.46
N THR A 469 17.18 40.60 -6.38
CA THR A 469 17.33 41.11 -5.01
C THR A 469 18.76 41.57 -4.71
N LEU A 470 19.77 40.99 -5.38
CA LEU A 470 21.16 41.43 -5.26
C LEU A 470 21.48 42.65 -6.13
N ILE A 471 20.85 42.78 -7.31
CA ILE A 471 21.12 43.87 -8.26
C ILE A 471 20.43 45.18 -7.85
N GLN A 472 19.23 45.13 -7.27
CA GLN A 472 18.53 46.33 -6.76
C GLN A 472 19.37 47.13 -5.74
N GLU A 473 20.45 46.56 -5.22
CA GLU A 473 21.34 47.17 -4.24
C GLU A 473 22.52 47.95 -4.82
N SER A 474 22.87 47.84 -6.11
CA SER A 474 23.95 48.70 -6.64
C SER A 474 23.58 50.20 -6.61
N HIS A 475 22.32 50.52 -6.31
CA HIS A 475 21.82 51.89 -6.23
C HIS A 475 21.67 52.44 -4.81
N ASP A 476 21.79 51.63 -3.74
CA ASP A 476 21.69 52.11 -2.35
C ASP A 476 23.01 51.90 -1.58
N PRO A 477 23.63 52.96 -1.01
CA PRO A 477 24.95 52.87 -0.38
C PRO A 477 24.92 52.06 0.94
N PRO A 478 26.02 51.39 1.30
CA PRO A 478 26.09 50.55 2.49
C PRO A 478 26.09 51.42 3.75
N LYS A 479 25.03 51.33 4.56
CA LYS A 479 25.04 51.86 5.92
C LYS A 479 25.80 50.89 6.81
N ASP A 480 27.07 51.23 7.00
CA ASP A 480 27.98 50.70 8.00
C ASP A 480 27.29 50.64 9.37
N ASN A 481 26.87 49.45 9.81
CA ASN A 481 26.33 49.23 11.15
C ASN A 481 26.78 47.83 11.63
N GLY A 482 27.59 47.79 12.69
CA GLY A 482 28.04 46.56 13.36
C GLY A 482 26.94 45.62 13.88
N LEU A 483 25.66 45.94 13.67
CA LEU A 483 24.50 45.08 13.89
C LEU A 483 24.39 43.90 12.90
N GLU A 484 24.95 44.01 11.70
CA GLU A 484 24.84 42.94 10.69
C GLU A 484 25.56 41.64 11.11
N SER A 485 26.60 41.72 11.96
CA SER A 485 27.31 40.54 12.46
C SER A 485 26.52 39.75 13.52
N ILE A 486 25.69 40.44 14.32
CA ILE A 486 24.87 39.82 15.39
C ILE A 486 23.62 39.17 14.79
N GLN A 487 23.11 39.71 13.68
CA GLN A 487 21.95 39.16 12.97
C GLN A 487 22.31 37.92 12.13
N ARG A 488 23.54 37.82 11.61
CA ARG A 488 23.99 36.69 10.80
C ARG A 488 23.79 35.29 11.44
N PRO A 489 24.20 35.02 12.69
CA PRO A 489 23.98 33.70 13.29
C PRO A 489 22.50 33.37 13.49
N ILE A 490 21.65 34.38 13.73
CA ILE A 490 20.19 34.21 13.87
C ILE A 490 19.58 33.86 12.51
N LEU A 491 19.96 34.57 11.44
CA LEU A 491 19.52 34.30 10.08
C LEU A 491 19.96 32.91 9.60
N ILE A 492 21.19 32.50 9.93
CA ILE A 492 21.68 31.14 9.61
C ILE A 492 20.91 30.07 10.40
N ALA A 493 20.56 30.34 11.66
CA ALA A 493 19.74 29.42 12.45
C ALA A 493 18.33 29.28 11.87
N GLN A 494 17.70 30.39 11.46
CA GLN A 494 16.41 30.39 10.78
C GLN A 494 16.48 29.65 9.44
N LEU A 495 17.53 29.88 8.66
CA LEU A 495 17.75 29.14 7.41
C LEU A 495 17.94 27.65 7.69
N GLY A 496 18.74 27.28 8.68
CA GLY A 496 18.92 25.88 9.08
C GLY A 496 17.61 25.21 9.49
N GLU A 497 16.72 25.92 10.19
CA GLU A 497 15.40 25.43 10.58
C GLU A 497 14.43 25.31 9.38
N LEU A 498 14.46 26.25 8.43
CA LEU A 498 13.69 26.12 7.20
C LEU A 498 14.20 24.98 6.32
N LEU A 499 15.52 24.81 6.23
CA LEU A 499 16.14 23.70 5.50
C LEU A 499 15.76 22.36 6.13
N THR A 500 15.81 22.24 7.46
CA THR A 500 15.40 21.00 8.13
C THR A 500 13.91 20.75 7.97
N LYS A 501 13.07 21.80 7.99
CA LYS A 501 11.62 21.68 7.73
C LYS A 501 11.33 21.26 6.28
N ASN A 502 11.98 21.87 5.29
CA ASN A 502 11.79 21.54 3.87
C ASN A 502 12.31 20.14 3.53
N ILE A 503 13.45 19.75 4.09
CA ILE A 503 13.97 18.38 3.95
C ILE A 503 13.07 17.39 4.70
N SER A 504 12.58 17.74 5.88
CA SER A 504 11.60 16.93 6.63
C SER A 504 10.31 16.71 5.83
N THR A 505 9.80 17.74 5.13
CA THR A 505 8.63 17.64 4.27
C THR A 505 8.91 16.80 3.03
N ASN A 506 10.07 17.03 2.39
CA ASN A 506 10.42 16.35 1.16
C ASN A 506 10.72 14.88 1.37
N PHE A 507 11.48 14.54 2.40
CA PHE A 507 11.86 13.17 2.71
C PHE A 507 10.88 12.46 3.65
N VAL A 508 9.84 13.14 4.16
CA VAL A 508 8.85 12.57 5.08
C VAL A 508 9.53 11.92 6.30
N VAL A 509 10.45 12.67 6.89
CA VAL A 509 11.20 12.29 8.09
C VAL A 509 10.68 13.14 9.25
N PRO A 510 10.32 12.55 10.41
CA PRO A 510 9.97 13.34 11.58
C PRO A 510 11.11 14.28 12.00
N LEU A 511 10.80 15.55 12.24
CA LEU A 511 11.77 16.61 12.54
C LEU A 511 12.65 16.29 13.77
N GLU A 512 12.07 15.65 14.78
CA GLU A 512 12.80 15.17 15.97
C GLU A 512 13.91 14.16 15.62
N ARG A 513 13.68 13.31 14.62
CA ARG A 513 14.63 12.26 14.23
C ARG A 513 15.73 12.82 13.34
N LEU A 514 15.39 13.75 12.45
CA LEU A 514 16.36 14.46 11.62
C LEU A 514 17.31 15.29 12.50
N SER A 515 16.78 16.05 13.46
CA SER A 515 17.59 16.82 14.40
C SER A 515 18.49 15.94 15.29
N PHE A 516 18.04 14.75 15.67
CA PHE A 516 18.88 13.78 16.37
C PHE A 516 20.02 13.23 15.49
N CYS A 517 19.77 13.00 14.20
CA CYS A 517 20.81 12.59 13.24
C CYS A 517 21.86 13.68 13.06
N LEU A 518 21.41 14.93 12.90
CA LEU A 518 22.30 16.09 12.79
C LEU A 518 23.23 16.21 13.99
N LYS A 519 22.70 16.15 15.22
CA LYS A 519 23.51 16.23 16.45
C LYS A 519 24.55 15.11 16.55
N LYS A 520 24.23 13.91 16.06
CA LYS A 520 25.17 12.78 16.09
C LYS A 520 26.28 12.91 15.06
N ILE A 521 25.93 13.34 13.85
CA ILE A 521 26.91 13.54 12.78
C ILE A 521 27.78 14.75 13.11
N GLU A 522 27.22 15.83 13.66
CA GLU A 522 27.99 16.97 14.17
C GLU A 522 29.04 16.54 15.21
N LYS A 523 28.66 15.67 16.17
CA LYS A 523 29.62 15.08 17.12
C LYS A 523 30.69 14.24 16.44
N HIS A 524 30.30 13.36 15.54
CA HIS A 524 31.25 12.52 14.78
C HIS A 524 32.25 13.36 14.00
N CYS A 525 31.79 14.43 13.33
CA CYS A 525 32.68 15.32 12.62
C CYS A 525 33.65 16.03 13.57
N ILE A 526 33.16 16.54 14.71
CA ILE A 526 34.02 17.19 15.71
C ILE A 526 35.08 16.21 16.23
N GLU A 527 34.70 14.97 16.53
CA GLU A 527 35.62 13.92 16.96
C GLU A 527 36.70 13.64 15.89
N GLU A 528 36.32 13.44 14.63
CA GLU A 528 37.27 13.24 13.51
C GLU A 528 38.20 14.45 13.29
N PHE A 529 37.68 15.68 13.39
CA PHE A 529 38.51 16.89 13.27
C PHE A 529 39.49 17.03 14.45
N THR A 530 39.10 16.61 15.66
CA THR A 530 40.01 16.60 16.82
C THR A 530 41.07 15.50 16.77
N VAL A 531 40.79 14.38 16.10
CA VAL A 531 41.74 13.28 15.91
C VAL A 531 42.79 13.60 14.83
N ARG A 532 42.44 14.46 13.87
CA ARG A 532 43.34 14.86 12.75
C ARG A 532 44.15 16.13 13.02
N GLN A 533 43.85 16.89 14.08
CA GLN A 533 44.70 17.97 14.60
C GLN A 533 45.78 17.38 15.52
#